data_AF-A0A519QJD7-F1
#
_entry.id   AF-A0A519QJD7-F1
#
_cell.length_a   1.000
_cell.length_b   1.000
_cell.length_c   1.000
_cell.angle_alpha   90.00
_cell.angle_beta   90.00
_cell.angle_gamma   90.00
#
_symmetry.space_group_name_H-M   'P 1'
#
loop_
_entity.id
_entity.type
_entity.pdbx_description
1 polymer ?
#
loop_
_entity_poly.entity_id
_entity_poly.type
_entity_poly.pdbx_seq_one_letter_code
_entity_poly.pdbx_strand_id
1 'polypeptide(L)' 'EGEPERDFFGNFSVPFKTIGKLIVPNNEEIRINNRARSAKLRIAEKA' A
#
# COMPACT_ATOMS: atom_id res chain seq x y z
N GLU A 1 0.79 6.84 -20.10
CA GLU A 1 1.88 6.73 -19.12
C GLU A 1 1.91 5.32 -18.54
N GLY A 2 2.95 4.56 -18.91
CA GLY A 2 3.51 3.43 -18.19
C GLY A 2 2.58 2.38 -17.60
N GLU A 3 1.85 1.63 -18.43
CA GLU A 3 1.37 0.32 -17.97
C GLU A 3 2.59 -0.63 -17.88
N PRO A 4 2.82 -1.29 -16.72
CA PRO A 4 3.93 -2.22 -16.57
C PRO A 4 3.79 -3.37 -17.56
N GLU A 5 4.92 -3.84 -18.12
CA GLU A 5 4.94 -5.00 -19.00
C GLU A 5 4.25 -6.19 -18.30
N ARG A 6 3.16 -6.65 -18.92
CA ARG A 6 2.41 -7.82 -18.50
C ARG A 6 3.01 -9.03 -19.18
N ASP A 7 3.51 -9.97 -18.39
CA ASP A 7 3.80 -11.31 -18.90
C ASP A 7 2.50 -12.00 -19.36
N PHE A 8 2.64 -13.07 -20.16
CA PHE A 8 1.52 -13.87 -20.69
C PHE A 8 0.57 -14.42 -19.60
N PHE A 9 1.04 -14.48 -18.34
CA PHE A 9 0.28 -14.89 -17.17
C PHE A 9 -0.38 -13.73 -16.40
N GLY A 10 -0.31 -12.50 -16.90
CA GLY A 10 -0.89 -11.33 -16.26
C GLY A 10 -0.14 -10.83 -15.02
N ASN A 11 1.07 -11.35 -14.78
CA ASN A 11 1.93 -10.86 -13.71
C ASN A 11 2.61 -9.58 -14.16
N PHE A 12 2.57 -8.56 -13.32
CA PHE A 12 3.26 -7.30 -13.56
C PHE A 12 4.69 -7.41 -13.03
N SER A 13 5.67 -7.14 -13.90
CA SER A 13 7.08 -7.02 -13.48
C SER A 13 7.29 -5.65 -12.83
N VAL A 14 6.84 -5.52 -11.58
CA VAL A 14 7.07 -4.32 -10.78
C VAL A 14 8.31 -4.51 -9.91
N PRO A 15 9.21 -3.50 -9.81
CA PRO A 15 10.42 -3.60 -8.99
C PRO A 15 10.13 -3.67 -7.48
N PHE A 16 8.89 -3.35 -7.08
CA PHE A 16 8.45 -3.40 -5.70
C PHE A 16 7.27 -4.35 -5.57
N LYS A 17 7.41 -5.37 -4.73
CA LYS A 17 6.32 -6.27 -4.36
C LYS A 17 5.54 -5.65 -3.21
N THR A 18 4.25 -5.42 -3.41
CA THR A 18 3.38 -4.89 -2.35
C THR A 18 3.23 -5.91 -1.22
N ILE A 19 3.47 -5.48 0.03
CA ILE A 19 3.35 -6.34 1.21
C ILE A 19 2.07 -5.95 1.95
N GLY A 20 1.12 -6.88 1.98
CA GLY A 20 -0.08 -6.79 2.79
C GLY A 20 -1.16 -5.85 2.24
N LYS A 21 -2.11 -5.51 3.11
CA LYS A 21 -3.23 -4.61 2.81
C LYS A 21 -2.93 -3.21 3.35
N LEU A 22 -3.75 -2.24 2.92
CA LEU A 22 -3.72 -0.88 3.44
C LEU A 22 -3.94 -0.88 4.96
N ILE A 23 -2.99 -0.32 5.71
CA ILE A 23 -3.14 -0.18 7.17
C ILE A 23 -3.75 1.18 7.46
N VAL A 24 -4.82 1.18 8.25
CA VAL A 24 -5.54 2.36 8.72
C VAL A 24 -5.47 2.43 10.25
N PRO A 25 -5.48 3.62 10.85
CA PRO A 25 -5.44 3.77 12.29
C PRO A 25 -6.74 3.31 12.95
N ASN A 26 -6.62 2.85 14.19
CA ASN A 26 -7.75 2.42 15.00
C ASN A 26 -8.56 3.60 15.56
N ASN A 27 -9.82 3.36 15.89
CA ASN A 27 -10.73 4.40 16.39
C ASN A 27 -10.25 5.06 17.70
N GLU A 28 -9.62 4.29 18.60
CA GLU A 28 -9.05 4.83 19.84
C GLU A 28 -7.90 5.79 19.58
N GLU A 29 -7.07 5.48 18.58
CA GLU A 29 -5.93 6.29 18.18
C GLU A 29 -6.36 7.59 17.52
N ILE A 30 -7.43 7.54 16.71
CA ILE A 30 -8.06 8.75 16.14
C ILE A 30 -8.63 9.65 17.23
N ARG A 31 -9.20 9.08 18.30
CA ARG A 31 -9.75 9.85 19.43
C ARG A 31 -8.68 10.60 20.23
N ILE A 32 -7.50 9.99 20.40
CA ILE A 32 -6.36 10.59 21.08
C ILE A 32 -5.62 11.57 20.16
N ASN A 33 -5.54 11.25 18.86
CA ASN A 33 -4.87 12.05 17.85
C ASN A 33 -5.74 12.21 16.60
N ASN A 34 -6.55 13.28 16.57
CA ASN A 34 -7.42 13.59 15.42
C ASN A 34 -6.67 13.75 14.10
N ARG A 35 -5.35 14.03 14.11
CA ARG A 35 -4.53 14.14 12.89
C ARG A 35 -4.26 12.77 12.25
N ALA A 36 -4.40 11.68 13.00
CA ALA A 36 -4.24 10.33 12.48
C ALA A 36 -5.40 9.91 11.57
N ARG A 37 -6.58 10.55 11.64
CA ARG A 37 -7.80 10.13 10.91
C ARG A 37 -7.61 9.89 9.41
N SER A 38 -6.70 10.60 8.77
CA SER A 38 -6.42 10.49 7.33
C SER A 38 -5.20 9.64 6.98
N ALA A 39 -4.47 9.12 7.97
CA ALA A 39 -3.27 8.35 7.75
C ALA A 39 -3.59 7.02 7.06
N LYS A 40 -2.81 6.71 6.02
CA LYS A 40 -2.91 5.49 5.22
C LYS A 40 -1.51 4.98 4.99
N LEU A 41 -1.16 3.87 5.62
CA LEU A 41 0.17 3.28 5.48
C LEU A 41 0.16 2.21 4.38
N ARG A 42 1.09 2.34 3.43
CA ARG A 42 1.34 1.39 2.34
C ARG A 42 2.79 0.93 2.41
N ILE A 43 3.00 -0.38 2.28
CA ILE A 43 4.31 -1.01 2.40
C ILE A 43 4.56 -1.83 1.14
N ALA A 44 5.78 -1.75 0.61
CA ALA A 44 6.26 -2.59 -0.47
C ALA A 44 7.72 -2.92 -0.21
N GLU A 45 8.14 -4.12 -0.61
CA GLU A 45 9.52 -4.58 -0.52
C GLU A 45 10.15 -4.57 -1.90
N LYS A 46 11.44 -4.22 -1.96
CA LYS A 46 12.22 -4.29 -3.19
C LYS A 46 12.56 -5.75 -3.47
N ALA A 47 12.10 -6.25 -4.62
CA ALA A 47 12.42 -7.59 -5.10
C ALA A 47 13.75 -7.61 -5.87
#